data_AF-A0A9Q9Z9B3-F1
#
_entry.id   AF-A0A9Q9Z9B3-F1
#
_cell.length_a   1.000
_cell.length_b   1.000
_cell.length_c   1.000
_cell.angle_alpha   90.00
_cell.angle_beta   90.00
_cell.angle_gamma   90.00
#
_symmetry.space_group_name_H-M   'P 1'
#
loop_
_entity.id
_entity.type
_entity.pdbx_description
1 polymer ?
#
loop_
_entity_poly.entity_id
_entity_poly.type
_entity_poly.pdbx_seq_one_letter_code
_entity_poly.pdbx_strand_id
1 'polypeptide(L)'
;MLYCFGGAVLSALMMADAPVAPLTNTTNLLLASLMWYLVFYCPLDAVYSLASVLPVRLVLTAMKEVTRTWKVLGGVTQAGRKYKDGLFVMIAVGWAKGAGGGLLSNFEQLVRGVWKPETNELLKMSYPTKVTLLGSVVFSLQQCHFLPIQTHHLIFIYTLFIVTNKMQMMLLGSSSYPFSAVETLLYKTLFVRPLTFSPLSDPSSCASPNHNKPNAQDQKPSDTRETHPKDAETTKKTD
;
A
#
# COMPACT_ATOMS: atom_id res chain seq x y z
N MET A 1 1.23 -14.09 16.58
CA MET A 1 -0.22 -13.81 16.75
C MET A 1 -0.71 -12.53 16.08
N LEU A 2 -0.06 -11.37 16.24
CA LEU A 2 -0.55 -10.09 15.69
C LEU A 2 -0.89 -10.13 14.17
N TYR A 3 -0.10 -10.79 13.32
CA TYR A 3 -0.42 -10.93 11.89
C TYR A 3 -1.73 -11.72 11.59
N CYS A 4 -2.14 -12.63 12.47
CA CYS A 4 -3.32 -13.49 12.28
C CYS A 4 -4.59 -12.79 12.79
N PHE A 5 -4.49 -12.22 14.00
CA PHE A 5 -5.61 -11.68 14.78
C PHE A 5 -5.67 -10.15 14.84
N GLY A 6 -4.65 -9.43 14.38
CA GLY A 6 -4.52 -7.97 14.53
C GLY A 6 -5.70 -7.18 13.99
N GLY A 7 -6.35 -7.64 12.91
CA GLY A 7 -7.59 -7.03 12.43
C GLY A 7 -8.78 -7.19 13.38
N ALA A 8 -8.88 -8.32 14.08
CA ALA A 8 -9.90 -8.54 15.10
C ALA A 8 -9.59 -7.73 16.38
N VAL A 9 -8.31 -7.72 16.82
CA VAL A 9 -7.83 -6.94 17.98
C VAL A 9 -8.07 -5.44 17.77
N LEU A 10 -7.66 -4.90 16.61
CA LEU A 10 -7.85 -3.49 16.28
C LEU A 10 -9.34 -3.13 16.18
N SER A 11 -10.16 -3.96 15.52
CA SER A 11 -11.60 -3.70 15.43
C SER A 11 -12.31 -3.77 16.79
N ALA A 12 -11.91 -4.67 17.69
CA ALA A 12 -12.45 -4.74 19.04
C ALA A 12 -12.11 -3.46 19.83
N LEU A 13 -10.83 -3.05 19.81
CA LEU A 13 -10.37 -1.81 20.44
C LEU A 13 -11.13 -0.57 19.93
N MET A 14 -11.35 -0.47 18.62
CA MET A 14 -12.10 0.63 18.00
C MET A 14 -13.60 0.61 18.31
N MET A 15 -14.17 -0.55 18.67
CA MET A 15 -15.57 -0.70 19.09
C MET A 15 -15.75 -0.67 20.62
N ALA A 16 -14.67 -0.46 21.39
CA ALA A 16 -14.63 -0.63 22.85
C ALA A 16 -15.07 -2.03 23.33
N ASP A 17 -14.92 -3.04 22.47
CA ASP A 17 -15.06 -4.46 22.82
C ASP A 17 -13.69 -4.98 23.31
N ALA A 18 -13.66 -6.01 24.16
CA ALA A 18 -12.39 -6.47 24.77
C ALA A 18 -11.35 -6.94 23.72
N PRO A 19 -10.14 -6.35 23.66
CA PRO A 19 -9.15 -6.67 22.62
C PRO A 19 -8.57 -8.08 22.71
N VAL A 20 -8.76 -8.75 23.86
CA VAL A 20 -8.43 -10.17 24.08
C VAL A 20 -9.54 -11.14 23.63
N ALA A 21 -10.75 -10.66 23.32
CA ALA A 21 -11.87 -11.51 22.88
C ALA A 21 -11.53 -12.42 21.67
N PRO A 22 -10.72 -12.00 20.67
CA PRO A 22 -10.31 -12.88 19.57
C PRO A 22 -9.47 -14.10 20.01
N LEU A 23 -8.88 -14.07 21.20
CA LEU A 23 -8.07 -15.16 21.77
C LEU A 23 -8.92 -16.23 22.48
N THR A 24 -10.18 -15.94 22.81
CA THR A 24 -11.10 -16.90 23.46
C THR A 24 -11.45 -18.09 22.56
N ASN A 25 -11.32 -17.92 21.24
CA ASN A 25 -11.50 -19.01 20.28
C ASN A 25 -10.24 -19.88 20.24
N THR A 26 -10.18 -20.84 21.16
CA THR A 26 -9.05 -21.77 21.34
C THR A 26 -8.71 -22.52 20.06
N THR A 27 -9.69 -22.96 19.26
CA THR A 27 -9.46 -23.65 17.98
C THR A 27 -8.66 -22.80 17.00
N ASN A 28 -9.05 -21.54 16.79
CA ASN A 28 -8.32 -20.61 15.92
C ASN A 28 -6.94 -20.25 16.49
N LEU A 29 -6.83 -20.07 17.82
CA LEU A 29 -5.57 -19.74 18.48
C LEU A 29 -4.56 -20.89 18.39
N LEU A 30 -5.00 -22.13 18.65
CA LEU A 30 -4.21 -23.35 18.51
C LEU A 30 -3.79 -23.57 17.06
N LEU A 31 -4.70 -23.42 16.10
CA LEU A 31 -4.37 -23.54 14.66
C LEU A 31 -3.32 -22.51 14.23
N ALA A 32 -3.47 -21.24 14.63
CA ALA A 32 -2.49 -20.19 14.35
C ALA A 32 -1.13 -20.45 15.03
N SER A 33 -1.13 -21.07 16.22
CA SER A 33 0.09 -21.41 16.97
C SER A 33 0.80 -22.62 16.38
N LEU A 34 0.05 -23.64 15.95
CA LEU A 34 0.55 -24.82 15.24
C LEU A 34 1.15 -24.43 13.88
N MET A 35 0.46 -23.58 13.11
CA MET A 35 1.00 -23.06 11.84
C MET A 35 2.26 -22.22 12.05
N TRP A 36 2.32 -21.40 13.11
CA TRP A 36 3.55 -20.70 13.47
C TRP A 36 4.69 -21.66 13.83
N TYR A 37 4.43 -22.65 14.69
CA TYR A 37 5.43 -23.64 15.08
C TYR A 37 5.96 -24.44 13.87
N LEU A 38 5.07 -24.92 13.00
CA LEU A 38 5.46 -25.67 11.80
C LEU A 38 6.23 -24.81 10.77
N VAL A 39 6.01 -23.50 10.71
CA VAL A 39 6.75 -22.61 9.79
C VAL A 39 8.15 -22.24 10.33
N PHE A 40 8.42 -22.39 11.63
CA PHE A 40 9.72 -22.01 12.22
C PHE A 40 10.54 -23.19 12.78
N TYR A 41 9.93 -24.35 13.06
CA TYR A 41 10.56 -25.48 13.75
C TYR A 41 10.34 -26.84 13.08
N CYS A 42 9.79 -26.87 11.85
CA CYS A 42 9.69 -28.12 11.08
C CYS A 42 11.07 -28.60 10.62
N PRO A 43 11.43 -29.89 10.79
CA PRO A 43 12.69 -30.42 10.30
C PRO A 43 12.82 -30.26 8.79
N LEU A 44 14.04 -29.97 8.32
CA LEU A 44 14.36 -29.67 6.92
C LEU A 44 13.59 -28.48 6.32
N ASP A 45 12.99 -27.63 7.16
CA ASP A 45 12.18 -26.46 6.77
C ASP A 45 11.01 -26.81 5.81
N ALA A 46 10.55 -28.06 5.85
CA ALA A 46 9.73 -28.66 4.79
C ALA A 46 8.38 -27.95 4.59
N VAL A 47 7.75 -27.46 5.65
CA VAL A 47 6.48 -26.74 5.60
C VAL A 47 6.63 -25.34 4.99
N TYR A 48 7.68 -24.59 5.36
CA TYR A 48 7.95 -23.30 4.73
C TYR A 48 8.35 -23.47 3.27
N SER A 49 9.25 -24.42 2.98
CA SER A 49 9.67 -24.77 1.63
C SER A 49 8.46 -25.06 0.73
N LEU A 50 7.59 -26.00 1.12
CA LEU A 50 6.36 -26.34 0.38
C LEU A 50 5.41 -25.13 0.23
N ALA A 51 5.21 -24.33 1.27
CA ALA A 51 4.36 -23.13 1.22
C ALA A 51 4.97 -21.98 0.40
N SER A 52 6.30 -21.98 0.18
CA SER A 52 7.00 -20.99 -0.63
C SER A 52 6.92 -21.26 -2.13
N VAL A 53 6.75 -22.53 -2.53
CA VAL A 53 6.64 -22.98 -3.92
C VAL A 53 5.51 -22.24 -4.63
N LEU A 54 5.84 -21.61 -5.78
CA LEU A 54 5.00 -20.60 -6.43
C LEU A 54 3.51 -20.99 -6.59
N PRO A 55 3.12 -22.15 -7.16
CA PRO A 55 1.70 -22.53 -7.25
C PRO A 55 1.01 -22.68 -5.88
N VAL A 56 1.66 -23.28 -4.88
CA VAL A 56 1.11 -23.40 -3.52
C VAL A 56 0.93 -22.02 -2.89
N ARG A 57 1.96 -21.16 -3.02
CA ARG A 57 1.97 -19.79 -2.52
C ARG A 57 0.89 -18.91 -3.16
N LEU A 58 0.58 -19.12 -4.44
CA LEU A 58 -0.53 -18.45 -5.14
C LEU A 58 -1.88 -18.88 -4.55
N VAL A 59 -2.15 -20.19 -4.42
CA VAL A 59 -3.41 -20.71 -3.83
C VAL A 59 -3.60 -20.20 -2.40
N LEU A 60 -2.57 -20.30 -1.55
CA LEU A 60 -2.61 -19.78 -0.18
C LEU A 60 -2.87 -18.26 -0.13
N THR A 61 -2.30 -17.51 -1.08
CA THR A 61 -2.54 -16.06 -1.15
C THR A 61 -3.95 -15.73 -1.68
N ALA A 62 -4.48 -16.46 -2.66
CA ALA A 62 -5.85 -16.31 -3.11
C ALA A 62 -6.85 -16.58 -1.97
N MET A 63 -6.68 -17.67 -1.23
CA MET A 63 -7.51 -17.98 -0.05
C MET A 63 -7.41 -16.91 1.04
N LYS A 64 -6.23 -16.32 1.25
CA LYS A 64 -6.02 -15.19 2.18
C LYS A 64 -6.79 -13.94 1.74
N GLU A 65 -6.82 -13.63 0.46
CA GLU A 65 -7.60 -12.49 -0.05
C GLU A 65 -9.12 -12.77 -0.02
N VAL A 66 -9.59 -13.99 -0.32
CA VAL A 66 -11.00 -14.38 -0.06
C VAL A 66 -11.38 -14.16 1.41
N THR A 67 -10.52 -14.60 2.33
CA THR A 67 -10.69 -14.40 3.78
C THR A 67 -10.72 -12.91 4.16
N ARG A 68 -10.00 -12.05 3.43
CA ARG A 68 -10.01 -10.60 3.63
C ARG A 68 -11.37 -9.99 3.30
N THR A 69 -12.04 -10.38 2.21
CA THR A 69 -13.41 -9.90 1.90
C THR A 69 -14.35 -10.18 3.07
N TRP A 70 -14.37 -11.42 3.57
CA TRP A 70 -15.23 -11.80 4.69
C TRP A 70 -14.88 -11.07 5.99
N LYS A 71 -13.59 -10.77 6.23
CA LYS A 71 -13.18 -9.93 7.37
C LYS A 71 -13.65 -8.48 7.23
N VAL A 72 -13.54 -7.86 6.05
CA VAL A 72 -14.02 -6.48 5.80
C VAL A 72 -15.53 -6.40 5.96
N LEU A 73 -16.29 -7.26 5.28
CA LEU A 73 -17.76 -7.31 5.37
C LEU A 73 -18.21 -7.62 6.81
N GLY A 74 -17.55 -8.56 7.47
CA GLY A 74 -17.77 -8.88 8.89
C GLY A 74 -17.39 -7.75 9.86
N GLY A 75 -16.69 -6.71 9.41
CA GLY A 75 -16.43 -5.49 10.16
C GLY A 75 -17.53 -4.46 9.94
N VAL A 76 -17.83 -4.14 8.67
CA VAL A 76 -18.92 -3.25 8.25
C VAL A 76 -20.26 -3.68 8.88
N THR A 77 -20.58 -4.97 8.83
CA THR A 77 -21.83 -5.52 9.39
C THR A 77 -21.85 -5.57 10.92
N GLN A 78 -20.71 -5.73 11.61
CA GLN A 78 -20.65 -5.62 13.08
C GLN A 78 -20.86 -4.16 13.51
N ALA A 79 -20.20 -3.22 12.84
CA ALA A 79 -20.34 -1.79 13.10
C ALA A 79 -21.76 -1.30 12.83
N GLY A 80 -22.35 -1.62 11.67
CA GLY A 80 -23.72 -1.21 11.31
C GLY A 80 -24.82 -1.80 12.21
N ARG A 81 -24.53 -2.89 12.93
CA ARG A 81 -25.42 -3.43 13.99
C ARG A 81 -25.31 -2.66 15.31
N LYS A 82 -24.13 -2.12 15.65
CA LYS A 82 -23.88 -1.35 16.89
C LYS A 82 -24.18 0.15 16.71
N TYR A 83 -23.98 0.69 15.51
CA TYR A 83 -24.18 2.08 15.13
C TYR A 83 -25.03 2.16 13.86
N LYS A 84 -26.33 2.47 14.01
CA LYS A 84 -27.20 2.75 12.86
C LYS A 84 -26.68 4.00 12.13
N ASP A 85 -26.66 3.93 10.80
CA ASP A 85 -26.25 5.00 9.88
C ASP A 85 -24.83 5.56 10.10
N GLY A 86 -24.01 4.89 10.91
CA GLY A 86 -22.65 5.27 11.28
C GLY A 86 -21.61 4.99 10.19
N LEU A 87 -21.82 5.52 8.97
CA LEU A 87 -21.02 5.22 7.77
C LEU A 87 -19.50 5.30 8.00
N PHE A 88 -19.00 6.33 8.69
CA PHE A 88 -17.57 6.45 9.01
C PHE A 88 -17.07 5.35 9.96
N VAL A 89 -17.87 4.96 10.96
CA VAL A 89 -17.54 3.87 11.89
C VAL A 89 -17.53 2.53 11.15
N MET A 90 -18.48 2.32 10.23
CA MET A 90 -18.57 1.12 9.40
C MET A 90 -17.35 0.97 8.49
N ILE A 91 -16.91 2.05 7.85
CA ILE A 91 -15.68 2.10 7.06
C ILE A 91 -14.47 1.78 7.95
N ALA A 92 -14.34 2.46 9.10
CA ALA A 92 -13.20 2.34 9.99
C ALA A 92 -13.04 0.93 10.56
N VAL A 93 -14.13 0.30 11.01
CA VAL A 93 -14.14 -1.07 11.56
C VAL A 93 -13.95 -2.13 10.46
N GLY A 94 -14.55 -1.93 9.27
CA GLY A 94 -14.31 -2.77 8.09
C GLY A 94 -12.83 -2.77 7.69
N TRP A 95 -12.22 -1.59 7.65
CA TRP A 95 -10.82 -1.39 7.29
C TRP A 95 -9.88 -2.00 8.33
N ALA A 96 -10.17 -1.78 9.61
CA ALA A 96 -9.48 -2.42 10.73
C ALA A 96 -9.50 -3.95 10.62
N LYS A 97 -10.65 -4.59 10.36
CA LYS A 97 -10.68 -6.05 10.17
C LYS A 97 -9.93 -6.52 8.92
N GLY A 98 -9.99 -5.75 7.83
CA GLY A 98 -9.34 -6.07 6.56
C GLY A 98 -7.81 -5.95 6.57
N ALA A 99 -7.27 -4.93 7.23
CA ALA A 99 -5.84 -4.58 7.17
C ALA A 99 -5.18 -4.30 8.53
N GLY A 100 -5.84 -4.57 9.66
CA GLY A 100 -5.31 -4.26 11.00
C GLY A 100 -3.95 -4.88 11.34
N GLY A 101 -3.57 -5.99 10.70
CA GLY A 101 -2.20 -6.53 10.83
C GLY A 101 -1.12 -5.67 10.15
N GLY A 102 -1.48 -4.87 9.14
CA GLY A 102 -0.64 -3.82 8.55
C GLY A 102 -0.74 -2.52 9.33
N LEU A 103 -1.95 -2.09 9.73
CA LEU A 103 -2.12 -0.87 10.54
C LEU A 103 -1.41 -0.95 11.90
N LEU A 104 -1.34 -2.14 12.51
CA LEU A 104 -0.55 -2.41 13.73
C LEU A 104 0.93 -2.76 13.46
N SER A 105 1.44 -2.66 12.23
CA SER A 105 2.80 -3.10 11.89
C SER A 105 3.91 -2.37 12.66
N ASN A 106 3.70 -1.11 13.05
CA ASN A 106 4.69 -0.38 13.87
C ASN A 106 4.67 -0.82 15.34
N PHE A 107 3.53 -1.29 15.85
CA PHE A 107 3.46 -1.95 17.16
C PHE A 107 4.02 -3.38 17.11
N GLU A 108 3.82 -4.10 16.01
CA GLU A 108 4.42 -5.42 15.77
C GLU A 108 5.95 -5.37 15.66
N GLN A 109 6.49 -4.34 15.01
CA GLN A 109 7.93 -4.05 15.02
C GLN A 109 8.42 -3.73 16.43
N LEU A 110 7.70 -2.89 17.20
CA LEU A 110 8.07 -2.54 18.58
C LEU A 110 8.11 -3.78 19.50
N VAL A 111 7.15 -4.69 19.36
CA VAL A 111 7.12 -5.99 20.06
C VAL A 111 8.31 -6.89 19.68
N ARG A 112 8.97 -6.63 18.53
CA ARG A 112 10.21 -7.29 18.09
C ARG A 112 11.48 -6.48 18.40
N GLY A 113 11.38 -5.41 19.18
CA GLY A 113 12.51 -4.53 19.54
C GLY A 113 12.95 -3.57 18.42
N VAL A 114 12.13 -3.35 17.39
CA VAL A 114 12.44 -2.48 16.24
C VAL A 114 11.51 -1.28 16.25
N TRP A 115 12.06 -0.05 16.22
CA TRP A 115 11.27 1.18 16.11
C TRP A 115 11.63 1.94 14.83
N LYS A 116 10.62 2.24 14.01
CA LYS A 116 10.76 2.92 12.70
C LYS A 116 9.63 3.94 12.50
N PRO A 117 9.67 5.09 13.19
CA PRO A 117 8.58 6.07 13.18
C PRO A 117 8.40 6.74 11.80
N GLU A 118 9.45 6.79 10.99
CA GLU A 118 9.46 7.34 9.62
C GLU A 118 8.43 6.70 8.68
N THR A 119 8.11 5.41 8.89
CA THR A 119 7.28 4.63 7.97
C THR A 119 5.99 4.20 8.66
N ASN A 120 4.85 4.77 8.27
CA ASN A 120 3.52 4.37 8.76
C ASN A 120 2.63 3.95 7.59
N GLU A 121 1.83 2.89 7.75
CA GLU A 121 0.80 2.50 6.77
C GLU A 121 -0.23 3.62 6.53
N LEU A 122 -0.47 4.51 7.50
CA LEU A 122 -1.32 5.70 7.29
C LEU A 122 -0.65 6.78 6.41
N LEU A 123 0.69 6.89 6.47
CA LEU A 123 1.46 7.86 5.68
C LEU A 123 1.72 7.36 4.25
N LYS A 124 1.96 6.06 4.09
CA LYS A 124 2.17 5.41 2.79
C LYS A 124 1.48 4.04 2.76
N MET A 125 0.17 4.05 2.52
CA MET A 125 -0.66 2.84 2.47
C MET A 125 -0.14 1.85 1.43
N SER A 126 0.11 0.61 1.86
CA SER A 126 0.39 -0.50 0.96
C SER A 126 -0.86 -0.91 0.17
N TYR A 127 -0.67 -1.66 -0.93
CA TYR A 127 -1.77 -2.13 -1.78
C TYR A 127 -2.91 -2.82 -0.96
N PRO A 128 -2.63 -3.76 -0.03
CA PRO A 128 -3.67 -4.35 0.82
C PRO A 128 -4.44 -3.33 1.67
N THR A 129 -3.76 -2.32 2.20
CA THR A 129 -4.38 -1.26 3.03
C THR A 129 -5.29 -0.36 2.20
N LYS A 130 -4.87 0.04 0.99
CA LYS A 130 -5.70 0.81 0.06
C LYS A 130 -6.95 0.02 -0.39
N VAL A 131 -6.76 -1.24 -0.75
CA VAL A 131 -7.83 -2.10 -1.27
C VAL A 131 -8.86 -2.49 -0.21
N THR A 132 -8.44 -2.65 1.05
CA THR A 132 -9.37 -2.84 2.17
C THR A 132 -10.13 -1.58 2.53
N LEU A 133 -9.50 -0.40 2.45
CA LEU A 133 -10.20 0.87 2.63
C LEU A 133 -11.30 1.03 1.57
N LEU A 134 -10.97 0.83 0.28
CA LEU A 134 -11.95 0.87 -0.82
C LEU A 134 -13.08 -0.14 -0.61
N GLY A 135 -12.76 -1.40 -0.26
CA GLY A 135 -13.76 -2.41 0.07
C GLY A 135 -14.67 -1.99 1.22
N SER A 136 -14.12 -1.38 2.26
CA SER A 136 -14.87 -0.92 3.43
C SER A 136 -15.81 0.23 3.09
N VAL A 137 -15.41 1.17 2.22
CA VAL A 137 -16.27 2.21 1.64
C VAL A 137 -17.40 1.58 0.84
N VAL A 138 -17.09 0.70 -0.10
CA VAL A 138 -18.06 0.08 -1.02
C VAL A 138 -19.08 -0.79 -0.27
N PHE A 139 -18.66 -1.63 0.67
CA PHE A 139 -19.57 -2.42 1.51
C PHE A 139 -20.38 -1.53 2.47
N SER A 140 -19.82 -0.44 3.02
CA SER A 140 -20.59 0.46 3.89
C SER A 140 -21.66 1.23 3.13
N LEU A 141 -21.35 1.72 1.93
CA LEU A 141 -22.34 2.37 1.05
C LEU A 141 -23.48 1.41 0.66
N GLN A 142 -23.17 0.12 0.41
CA GLN A 142 -24.21 -0.89 0.18
C GLN A 142 -25.02 -1.19 1.44
N GLN A 143 -24.38 -1.28 2.61
CA GLN A 143 -25.04 -1.53 3.90
C GLN A 143 -25.95 -0.36 4.33
N CYS A 144 -25.64 0.87 3.89
CA CYS A 144 -26.49 2.06 4.01
C CYS A 144 -27.44 2.27 2.81
N HIS A 145 -27.63 1.25 1.95
CA HIS A 145 -28.53 1.27 0.78
C HIS A 145 -28.26 2.33 -0.31
N PHE A 146 -27.11 3.02 -0.30
CA PHE A 146 -26.71 3.97 -1.37
C PHE A 146 -26.31 3.28 -2.69
N LEU A 147 -25.98 1.98 -2.65
CA LEU A 147 -25.68 1.18 -3.84
C LEU A 147 -26.83 0.18 -4.10
N PRO A 148 -27.55 0.26 -5.23
CA PRO A 148 -28.60 -0.69 -5.61
C PRO A 148 -28.00 -2.00 -6.17
N ILE A 149 -27.12 -2.64 -5.39
CA ILE A 149 -26.41 -3.88 -5.75
C ILE A 149 -26.56 -4.87 -4.61
N GLN A 150 -27.00 -6.09 -4.92
CA GLN A 150 -27.14 -7.16 -3.93
C GLN A 150 -25.77 -7.57 -3.36
N THR A 151 -25.70 -7.75 -2.04
CA THR A 151 -24.47 -8.08 -1.29
C THR A 151 -23.69 -9.25 -1.89
N HIS A 152 -24.36 -10.31 -2.38
CA HIS A 152 -23.70 -11.48 -2.98
C HIS A 152 -22.91 -11.13 -4.25
N HIS A 153 -23.48 -10.33 -5.16
CA HIS A 153 -22.77 -9.85 -6.34
C HIS A 153 -21.61 -8.94 -5.95
N LEU A 154 -21.79 -8.09 -4.94
CA LEU A 154 -20.74 -7.18 -4.47
C LEU A 154 -19.57 -7.93 -3.81
N ILE A 155 -19.84 -8.97 -3.00
CA ILE A 155 -18.83 -9.90 -2.47
C ILE A 155 -18.06 -10.56 -3.61
N PHE A 156 -18.78 -11.08 -4.62
CA PHE A 156 -18.16 -11.80 -5.74
C PHE A 156 -17.24 -10.88 -6.56
N ILE A 157 -17.75 -9.73 -7.01
CA ILE A 157 -17.00 -8.77 -7.82
C ILE A 157 -15.79 -8.24 -7.06
N TYR A 158 -15.94 -7.84 -5.79
CA TYR A 158 -14.82 -7.39 -4.97
C TYR A 158 -13.79 -8.50 -4.76
N THR A 159 -14.22 -9.74 -4.45
CA THR A 159 -13.31 -10.86 -4.22
C THR A 159 -12.54 -11.23 -5.50
N LEU A 160 -13.22 -11.30 -6.64
CA LEU A 160 -12.59 -11.56 -7.94
C LEU A 160 -11.57 -10.46 -8.27
N PHE A 161 -11.92 -9.20 -8.03
CA PHE A 161 -11.01 -8.06 -8.22
C PHE A 161 -9.76 -8.17 -7.33
N ILE A 162 -9.89 -8.36 -6.01
CA ILE A 162 -8.70 -8.41 -5.12
C ILE A 162 -7.85 -9.64 -5.38
N VAL A 163 -8.44 -10.81 -5.66
CA VAL A 163 -7.70 -12.04 -5.97
C VAL A 163 -6.94 -11.87 -7.28
N THR A 164 -7.60 -11.45 -8.37
CA THR A 164 -6.98 -11.31 -9.70
C THR A 164 -5.80 -10.34 -9.66
N ASN A 165 -6.00 -9.15 -9.11
CA ASN A 165 -4.94 -8.15 -8.98
C ASN A 165 -3.81 -8.65 -8.07
N LYS A 166 -4.11 -9.38 -6.98
CA LYS A 166 -3.07 -9.93 -6.09
C LYS A 166 -2.26 -11.04 -6.74
N MET A 167 -2.89 -11.90 -7.55
CA MET A 167 -2.18 -12.90 -8.37
C MET A 167 -1.31 -12.21 -9.43
N GLN A 168 -1.84 -11.22 -10.14
CA GLN A 168 -1.08 -10.45 -11.13
C GLN A 168 0.19 -9.81 -10.53
N MET A 169 0.10 -9.20 -9.36
CA MET A 169 1.28 -8.67 -8.62
C MET A 169 2.29 -9.74 -8.20
N MET A 170 1.90 -11.02 -8.14
CA MET A 170 2.80 -12.15 -7.83
C MET A 170 3.40 -12.79 -9.08
N LEU A 171 2.72 -12.76 -10.23
CA LEU A 171 3.24 -13.31 -11.49
C LEU A 171 4.06 -12.28 -12.29
N LEU A 172 3.57 -11.04 -12.45
CA LEU A 172 4.23 -9.99 -13.25
C LEU A 172 5.21 -9.13 -12.43
N GLY A 173 5.28 -9.35 -11.13
CA GLY A 173 6.14 -8.58 -10.23
C GLY A 173 5.64 -7.15 -9.95
N SER A 174 6.50 -6.38 -9.27
CA SER A 174 6.12 -5.11 -8.61
C SER A 174 6.02 -3.89 -9.53
N SER A 175 6.01 -4.06 -10.86
CA SER A 175 5.84 -2.98 -11.83
C SER A 175 4.37 -2.71 -12.18
N SER A 176 3.53 -3.74 -12.13
CA SER A 176 2.11 -3.66 -12.53
C SER A 176 1.23 -3.27 -11.35
N TYR A 177 1.13 -1.97 -11.05
CA TYR A 177 0.20 -1.42 -10.06
C TYR A 177 -1.13 -1.02 -10.73
N PRO A 178 -2.20 -1.83 -10.65
CA PRO A 178 -3.48 -1.55 -11.30
C PRO A 178 -4.13 -0.24 -10.81
N PHE A 179 -3.93 0.09 -9.53
CA PHE A 179 -4.39 1.35 -8.94
C PHE A 179 -3.64 2.59 -9.44
N SER A 180 -2.45 2.46 -10.05
CA SER A 180 -1.68 3.63 -10.52
C SER A 180 -2.45 4.45 -11.57
N ALA A 181 -3.19 3.77 -12.46
CA ALA A 181 -4.06 4.44 -13.44
C ALA A 181 -5.23 5.17 -12.76
N VAL A 182 -5.87 4.53 -11.77
CA VAL A 182 -7.01 5.09 -11.02
C VAL A 182 -6.58 6.28 -10.16
N GLU A 183 -5.45 6.16 -9.45
CA GLU A 183 -4.87 7.23 -8.63
C GLU A 183 -4.41 8.40 -9.50
N THR A 184 -3.81 8.15 -10.67
CA THR A 184 -3.46 9.19 -11.64
C THR A 184 -4.71 9.91 -12.19
N LEU A 185 -5.79 9.17 -12.45
CA LEU A 185 -7.05 9.74 -12.91
C LEU A 185 -7.70 10.60 -11.83
N LEU A 186 -7.84 10.09 -10.60
CA LEU A 186 -8.38 10.82 -9.46
C LEU A 186 -7.55 12.05 -9.11
N TYR A 187 -6.22 11.96 -9.19
CA TYR A 187 -5.33 13.11 -9.02
C TYR A 187 -5.61 14.18 -10.08
N LYS A 188 -5.73 13.79 -11.35
CA LYS A 188 -6.04 14.70 -12.45
C LYS A 188 -7.45 15.32 -12.35
N THR A 189 -8.47 14.59 -11.89
CA THR A 189 -9.84 15.11 -11.82
C THR A 189 -10.14 15.94 -10.57
N LEU A 190 -9.51 15.62 -9.42
CA LEU A 190 -9.78 16.30 -8.15
C LEU A 190 -8.78 17.42 -7.83
N PHE A 191 -7.50 17.25 -8.18
CA PHE A 191 -6.43 18.18 -7.78
C PHE A 191 -5.87 18.98 -8.96
N VAL A 192 -5.85 18.43 -10.17
CA VAL A 192 -5.46 19.17 -11.39
C VAL A 192 -6.68 19.83 -12.06
N ARG A 193 -7.37 20.70 -11.31
CA ARG A 193 -8.41 21.58 -11.90
C ARG A 193 -7.73 22.58 -12.84
N PRO A 194 -8.07 22.63 -14.14
CA PRO A 194 -7.63 23.71 -15.00
C PRO A 194 -8.27 25.01 -14.52
N LEU A 195 -7.48 26.00 -14.11
CA LEU A 195 -7.95 27.35 -13.79
C LEU A 195 -8.10 28.20 -15.06
N THR A 196 -8.69 27.62 -16.11
CA THR A 196 -9.05 28.31 -17.35
C THR A 196 -10.37 29.06 -17.18
N PHE A 197 -10.39 30.01 -16.24
CA PHE A 197 -11.49 30.98 -16.09
C PHE A 197 -10.95 32.37 -15.76
N SER A 198 -10.07 32.88 -16.62
CA SER A 198 -9.86 34.33 -16.75
C SER A 198 -11.03 34.90 -17.55
N PRO A 199 -11.90 35.75 -16.97
CA PRO A 199 -12.93 36.42 -17.74
C PRO A 199 -12.34 37.57 -18.57
N LEU A 200 -12.89 37.78 -19.76
CA LEU A 200 -12.81 39.01 -20.57
C LEU A 200 -11.40 39.58 -20.86
N SER A 201 -10.83 39.16 -21.98
CA SER A 201 -9.98 40.00 -22.84
C SER A 201 -10.09 39.48 -24.27
N ASP A 202 -11.00 40.06 -25.06
CA ASP A 202 -11.23 39.68 -26.46
C ASP A 202 -10.12 40.19 -27.40
N PRO A 203 -9.95 39.58 -28.60
CA PRO A 203 -8.69 39.65 -29.34
C PRO A 203 -8.57 40.86 -30.28
N SER A 204 -7.35 41.40 -30.43
CA SER A 204 -6.91 42.08 -31.66
C SER A 204 -5.40 42.38 -31.68
N SER A 205 -4.91 42.82 -32.85
CA SER A 205 -3.58 43.39 -33.15
C SER A 205 -2.36 42.44 -33.20
N CYS A 206 -1.88 42.21 -34.42
CA CYS A 206 -0.55 41.69 -34.72
C CYS A 206 0.47 42.83 -34.75
N ALA A 207 1.69 42.63 -34.23
CA ALA A 207 2.89 43.29 -34.74
C ALA A 207 4.19 42.60 -34.24
N SER A 208 5.05 42.24 -35.18
CA SER A 208 6.51 42.18 -34.94
C SER A 208 7.15 43.31 -35.77
N PRO A 209 8.30 43.83 -35.34
CA PRO A 209 9.45 43.73 -36.24
C PRO A 209 10.80 43.45 -35.56
N ASN A 210 11.76 42.98 -36.35
CA ASN A 210 13.16 42.74 -35.97
C ASN A 210 13.95 44.06 -35.80
N HIS A 211 15.12 44.00 -35.16
CA HIS A 211 16.31 44.66 -35.75
C HIS A 211 17.68 44.05 -35.35
N ASN A 212 18.41 43.62 -36.38
CA ASN A 212 19.86 43.53 -36.63
C ASN A 212 20.90 43.02 -35.59
N LYS A 213 21.70 42.05 -36.06
CA LYS A 213 23.16 41.88 -35.77
C LYS A 213 24.01 42.78 -36.70
N PRO A 214 25.30 43.00 -36.37
CA PRO A 214 26.38 42.70 -37.35
C PRO A 214 27.33 41.54 -36.94
N ASN A 215 28.37 41.27 -37.74
CA ASN A 215 29.15 40.02 -37.69
C ASN A 215 30.66 40.24 -38.03
N ALA A 216 31.58 39.66 -37.24
CA ALA A 216 33.02 39.40 -37.48
C ALA A 216 33.54 38.53 -36.30
N GLN A 217 34.27 37.42 -36.45
CA GLN A 217 35.67 37.24 -36.89
C GLN A 217 36.70 37.94 -35.96
N ASP A 218 37.80 37.30 -35.51
CA ASP A 218 38.52 36.16 -36.12
C ASP A 218 39.39 35.32 -35.13
N GLN A 219 39.87 34.15 -35.60
CA GLN A 219 41.14 33.43 -35.26
C GLN A 219 41.36 32.64 -33.93
N LYS A 220 42.05 31.50 -34.11
CA LYS A 220 42.70 30.54 -33.17
C LYS A 220 43.80 29.84 -34.01
N PRO A 221 45.08 29.64 -33.55
CA PRO A 221 45.49 28.33 -32.97
C PRO A 221 46.75 28.30 -32.04
N SER A 222 47.07 27.10 -31.52
CA SER A 222 48.39 26.45 -31.20
C SER A 222 49.67 27.28 -30.97
N ASP A 223 50.65 26.90 -30.14
CA ASP A 223 50.93 25.74 -29.24
C ASP A 223 52.02 26.20 -28.22
N THR A 224 52.37 25.53 -27.11
CA THR A 224 53.45 24.50 -27.06
C THR A 224 53.72 24.01 -25.62
N ARG A 225 54.20 22.75 -25.55
CA ARG A 225 54.92 21.97 -24.50
C ARG A 225 55.89 22.78 -23.59
N GLU A 226 56.33 22.34 -22.39
CA GLU A 226 56.09 21.12 -21.56
C GLU A 226 56.29 21.47 -20.05
N THR A 227 56.72 20.69 -19.03
CA THR A 227 57.39 19.36 -18.88
C THR A 227 57.13 18.77 -17.47
N HIS A 228 57.56 17.52 -17.21
CA HIS A 228 57.78 16.88 -15.89
C HIS A 228 59.28 16.44 -15.79
N PRO A 229 59.87 15.94 -14.66
CA PRO A 229 59.33 14.98 -13.68
C PRO A 229 59.73 15.28 -12.18
N LYS A 230 59.24 14.57 -11.14
CA LYS A 230 59.88 13.51 -10.27
C LYS A 230 61.07 13.93 -9.38
N ASP A 231 61.40 13.31 -8.22
CA ASP A 231 60.97 12.06 -7.50
C ASP A 231 61.27 12.18 -5.96
N ALA A 232 60.68 11.29 -5.11
CA ALA A 232 61.19 10.77 -3.80
C ALA A 232 61.41 11.74 -2.58
N GLU A 233 61.58 11.34 -1.28
CA GLU A 233 61.45 10.05 -0.56
C GLU A 233 61.22 10.16 0.99
N THR A 234 60.85 9.03 1.62
CA THR A 234 60.95 8.57 3.04
C THR A 234 61.11 9.48 4.28
N THR A 235 60.26 9.23 5.30
CA THR A 235 60.64 9.22 6.74
C THR A 235 59.65 8.36 7.57
N LYS A 236 59.92 8.05 8.86
CA LYS A 236 60.60 6.83 9.37
C LYS A 236 60.02 6.48 10.76
N LYS A 237 60.19 5.24 11.25
CA LYS A 237 59.70 4.77 12.57
C LYS A 237 60.39 5.40 13.79
N THR A 238 59.62 5.65 14.85
CA THR A 238 59.85 5.34 16.28
C THR A 238 58.52 5.62 17.03
N ASP A 239 58.16 4.95 18.11
CA ASP A 239 58.81 3.86 18.87
C ASP A 239 58.01 2.53 18.77
#